data_AF-A0A085ZIE8-F1
#
_entry.id   AF-A0A085ZIE8-F1
#
_cell.length_a   1.000
_cell.length_b   1.000
_cell.length_c   1.000
_cell.angle_alpha   90.00
_cell.angle_beta   90.00
_cell.angle_gamma   90.00
#
_symmetry.space_group_name_H-M   'P 1'
#
loop_
_entity.id
_entity.type
_entity.pdbx_description
1 polymer ?
#
loop_
_entity_poly.entity_id
_entity_poly.type
_entity_poly.pdbx_seq_one_letter_code
_entity_poly.pdbx_strand_id
1 'polypeptide(L)'
;MLLAIQFLAKKLNIKSEFEKPLKISYSIWYISILICFFLFLKVASELIENSIEIIIYSKTIENTFITVMQKVIIFTGFTFFFTFTSYFLVDKILQFTFGKRSDDIEIEKENIGYFLIKAILLISFALSLITIFEHFLKWFMPTVETPFYH
;
A
#
# COMPACT_ATOMS: atom_id res chain seq x y z
N MET A 1 -14.11 -0.04 -2.61
CA MET A 1 -15.24 -0.94 -2.97
C MET A 1 -16.57 -0.50 -2.33
N LEU A 2 -16.64 -0.25 -1.02
CA LEU A 2 -17.87 0.16 -0.33
C LEU A 2 -18.49 1.48 -0.85
N LEU A 3 -17.68 2.50 -1.14
CA LEU A 3 -18.15 3.74 -1.78
C LEU A 3 -18.75 3.50 -3.17
N ALA A 4 -18.15 2.62 -3.95
CA ALA A 4 -18.67 2.24 -5.26
C ALA A 4 -20.00 1.49 -5.14
N ILE A 5 -20.11 0.60 -4.15
CA ILE A 5 -21.34 -0.15 -3.85
C ILE A 5 -22.45 0.80 -3.37
N GLN A 6 -22.16 1.77 -2.50
CA GLN A 6 -23.14 2.76 -2.06
C GLN A 6 -23.56 3.71 -3.18
N PHE A 7 -22.63 4.12 -4.04
CA PHE A 7 -22.93 4.93 -5.23
C PHE A 7 -23.83 4.18 -6.22
N LEU A 8 -23.54 2.89 -6.48
CA LEU A 8 -24.37 2.02 -7.31
C LEU A 8 -25.75 1.77 -6.69
N ALA A 9 -25.83 1.53 -5.38
CA ALA A 9 -27.10 1.32 -4.68
C ALA A 9 -27.99 2.58 -4.71
N LYS A 10 -27.40 3.77 -4.53
CA LYS A 10 -28.09 5.06 -4.63
C LYS A 10 -28.58 5.33 -6.05
N LYS A 11 -27.84 4.91 -7.07
CA LYS A 11 -28.26 4.99 -8.49
C LYS A 11 -29.40 4.00 -8.82
N LEU A 12 -29.48 2.89 -8.10
CA LEU A 12 -30.44 1.80 -8.35
C LEU A 12 -31.70 1.86 -7.46
N ASN A 13 -31.87 2.88 -6.61
CA ASN A 13 -33.00 3.04 -5.68
C ASN A 13 -33.29 1.80 -4.79
N ILE A 14 -32.27 1.00 -4.51
CA ILE A 14 -32.37 -0.14 -3.61
C ILE A 14 -32.27 0.40 -2.18
N LYS A 15 -33.38 0.40 -1.43
CA LYS A 15 -33.39 0.69 0.02
C LYS A 15 -32.56 -0.39 0.72
N SER A 16 -31.31 -0.09 0.98
CA SER A 16 -30.40 -0.98 1.71
C SER A 16 -30.58 -0.69 3.20
N GLU A 17 -30.85 -1.71 4.01
CA GLU A 17 -30.88 -1.62 5.48
C GLU A 17 -29.55 -1.10 6.09
N PHE A 18 -28.49 -0.97 5.29
CA PHE A 18 -27.21 -0.32 5.62
C PHE A 18 -27.19 1.21 5.38
N GLU A 19 -28.34 1.88 5.37
CA GLU A 19 -28.52 3.33 5.16
C GLU A 19 -27.92 4.24 6.27
N LYS A 20 -26.95 3.76 7.05
CA LYS A 20 -26.14 4.69 7.86
C LYS A 20 -25.14 5.40 6.93
N PRO A 21 -25.12 6.74 6.88
CA PRO A 21 -24.12 7.46 6.09
C PRO A 21 -22.72 7.04 6.53
N LEU A 22 -21.84 6.75 5.56
CA LEU A 22 -20.43 6.51 5.84
C LEU A 22 -19.86 7.72 6.57
N LYS A 23 -19.32 7.49 7.78
CA LYS A 23 -18.71 8.55 8.57
C LYS A 23 -17.48 9.10 7.85
N ILE A 24 -17.31 10.41 7.88
CA ILE A 24 -16.19 11.09 7.22
C ILE A 24 -14.85 10.58 7.79
N SER A 25 -14.80 10.37 9.11
CA SER A 25 -13.65 9.83 9.83
C SER A 25 -13.16 8.49 9.27
N TYR A 26 -14.08 7.56 8.97
CA TYR A 26 -13.73 6.28 8.35
C TYR A 26 -13.19 6.46 6.93
N SER A 27 -13.80 7.35 6.15
CA SER A 27 -13.37 7.63 4.78
C SER A 27 -11.95 8.21 4.74
N ILE A 28 -11.63 9.16 5.63
CA ILE A 28 -10.27 9.72 5.77
C ILE A 28 -9.26 8.61 6.05
N TRP A 29 -9.58 7.72 6.99
CA TRP A 29 -8.69 6.65 7.37
C TRP A 29 -8.47 5.62 6.26
N TYR A 30 -9.54 5.22 5.58
CA TYR A 30 -9.45 4.30 4.46
C TYR A 30 -8.64 4.90 3.30
N ILE A 31 -8.87 6.18 2.98
CA ILE A 31 -8.14 6.88 1.91
C ILE A 31 -6.66 6.99 2.25
N SER A 32 -6.29 7.28 3.50
CA SER A 32 -4.88 7.40 3.87
C SER A 32 -4.12 6.07 3.75
N ILE A 33 -4.75 4.95 4.11
CA ILE A 33 -4.19 3.60 3.90
C ILE A 33 -4.02 3.32 2.41
N LEU A 34 -5.00 3.68 1.59
CA LEU A 34 -4.95 3.49 0.15
C LEU A 34 -3.89 4.38 -0.53
N ILE A 35 -3.69 5.61 -0.07
CA ILE A 35 -2.57 6.47 -0.50
C ILE A 35 -1.24 5.83 -0.13
N CYS A 36 -1.09 5.36 1.10
CA CYS A 36 0.11 4.66 1.57
C CYS A 36 0.44 3.44 0.70
N PHE A 37 -0.57 2.61 0.38
CA PHE A 37 -0.40 1.49 -0.53
C PHE A 37 0.09 1.95 -1.92
N PHE A 38 -0.49 2.99 -2.49
CA PHE A 38 -0.08 3.49 -3.81
C PHE A 38 1.33 4.08 -3.83
N LEU A 39 1.79 4.67 -2.72
CA LEU A 39 3.17 5.15 -2.60
C LEU A 39 4.17 4.00 -2.73
N PHE A 40 3.95 2.89 -2.04
CA PHE A 40 4.79 1.71 -2.17
C PHE A 40 4.60 1.02 -3.52
N LEU A 41 3.36 0.90 -4.00
CA LEU A 41 3.08 0.25 -5.28
C LEU A 41 3.78 0.96 -6.44
N LYS A 42 3.85 2.29 -6.41
CA LYS A 42 4.56 3.07 -7.44
C LYS A 42 6.01 2.58 -7.58
N VAL A 43 6.75 2.52 -6.47
CA VAL A 43 8.15 2.08 -6.45
C VAL A 43 8.28 0.62 -6.89
N ALA A 44 7.38 -0.23 -6.41
CA ALA A 44 7.36 -1.64 -6.80
C ALA A 44 7.14 -1.81 -8.32
N SER A 45 6.21 -1.06 -8.91
CA SER A 45 5.92 -1.11 -10.35
C SER A 45 7.11 -0.67 -11.20
N GLU A 46 7.81 0.40 -10.82
CA GLU A 46 9.03 0.86 -11.50
C GLU A 46 10.12 -0.23 -11.48
N LEU A 47 10.30 -0.91 -10.34
CA LEU A 47 11.26 -2.01 -10.24
C LEU A 47 10.80 -3.29 -10.96
N ILE A 48 9.50 -3.56 -11.04
CA ILE A 48 8.94 -4.66 -11.85
C ILE A 48 9.29 -4.43 -13.32
N GLU A 49 9.04 -3.23 -13.84
CA GLU A 49 9.33 -2.88 -15.23
C GLU A 49 10.80 -3.09 -15.56
N ASN A 50 11.70 -2.54 -14.73
CA ASN A 50 13.14 -2.73 -14.87
C ASN A 50 13.55 -4.21 -14.80
N SER A 51 12.92 -5.00 -13.91
CA SER A 51 13.22 -6.42 -13.78
C SER A 51 12.79 -7.21 -15.01
N ILE A 52 11.63 -6.88 -15.59
CA ILE A 52 11.13 -7.50 -16.82
C ILE A 52 12.07 -7.20 -17.98
N GLU A 53 12.50 -5.95 -18.12
CA GLU A 53 13.44 -5.53 -19.15
C GLU A 53 14.74 -6.35 -19.08
N ILE A 54 15.35 -6.43 -17.90
CA ILE A 54 16.57 -7.21 -17.66
C ILE A 54 16.37 -8.69 -18.02
N ILE A 55 15.26 -9.30 -17.61
CA ILE A 55 14.97 -10.72 -17.87
C ILE A 55 14.86 -10.97 -19.38
N ILE A 56 14.19 -10.10 -20.13
CA ILE A 56 14.01 -10.23 -21.58
C ILE A 56 15.35 -10.10 -22.30
N TYR A 57 16.19 -9.14 -21.90
CA TYR A 57 17.49 -8.92 -22.54
C TYR A 57 18.53 -9.99 -22.21
N SER A 58 18.45 -10.60 -21.04
CA SER A 58 19.45 -11.56 -20.57
C SER A 58 19.58 -12.80 -21.48
N LYS A 59 18.54 -13.20 -22.23
CA LYS A 59 18.48 -14.38 -23.15
C LYS A 59 18.96 -15.74 -22.58
N THR A 60 19.44 -15.77 -21.34
CA THR A 60 19.96 -16.94 -20.62
C THR A 60 18.88 -17.64 -19.78
N ILE A 61 17.69 -17.04 -19.66
CA ILE A 61 16.61 -17.54 -18.80
C ILE A 61 15.69 -18.45 -19.61
N GLU A 62 15.64 -19.73 -19.24
CA GLU A 62 14.87 -20.76 -19.95
C GLU A 62 13.35 -20.49 -19.94
N ASN A 63 12.81 -19.98 -18.83
CA ASN A 63 11.39 -19.69 -18.69
C ASN A 63 11.15 -18.25 -18.24
N THR A 64 11.22 -17.33 -19.20
CA THR A 64 10.98 -15.89 -19.01
C THR A 64 9.63 -15.60 -18.32
N PHE A 65 8.56 -16.31 -18.70
CA PHE A 65 7.23 -16.06 -18.15
C PHE A 65 7.16 -16.34 -16.64
N ILE A 66 7.64 -17.52 -16.21
CA ILE A 66 7.62 -17.90 -14.78
C ILE A 66 8.46 -16.91 -13.96
N THR A 67 9.64 -16.55 -14.44
CA THR A 67 10.54 -15.63 -13.72
C THR A 67 9.91 -14.24 -13.57
N VAL A 68 9.28 -13.71 -14.62
CA VAL A 68 8.55 -12.42 -14.54
C VAL A 68 7.41 -12.51 -13.52
N MET A 69 6.58 -13.56 -13.58
CA MET A 69 5.48 -13.74 -12.64
C MET A 69 5.97 -13.83 -11.19
N GLN A 70 7.08 -14.50 -10.94
CA GLN A 70 7.69 -14.55 -9.62
C GLN A 70 8.08 -13.14 -9.13
N LYS A 71 8.70 -12.30 -9.97
CA LYS A 71 9.06 -10.92 -9.58
C LYS A 71 7.84 -10.07 -9.28
N VAL A 72 6.80 -10.15 -10.11
CA VAL A 72 5.53 -9.44 -9.87
C VAL A 72 4.92 -9.83 -8.53
N ILE A 73 4.87 -11.14 -8.22
CA ILE A 73 4.31 -11.64 -6.95
C ILE A 73 5.13 -11.16 -5.77
N ILE A 74 6.47 -11.26 -5.84
CA ILE A 74 7.36 -10.83 -4.75
C ILE A 74 7.18 -9.33 -4.48
N PHE A 75 7.22 -8.49 -5.51
CA PHE A 75 7.21 -7.04 -5.35
C PHE A 75 5.84 -6.57 -4.89
N THR A 76 4.75 -7.12 -5.44
CA THR A 76 3.38 -6.85 -4.99
C THR A 76 3.15 -7.33 -3.55
N GLY A 77 3.66 -8.52 -3.20
CA GLY A 77 3.57 -9.06 -1.85
C GLY A 77 4.26 -8.16 -0.81
N PHE A 78 5.45 -7.66 -1.13
CA PHE A 78 6.15 -6.72 -0.26
C PHE A 78 5.48 -5.36 -0.18
N THR A 79 4.82 -4.88 -1.23
CA THR A 79 3.98 -3.67 -1.16
C THR A 79 2.89 -3.81 -0.09
N PHE A 80 2.17 -4.92 -0.07
CA PHE A 80 1.18 -5.19 0.98
C PHE A 80 1.84 -5.28 2.36
N PHE A 81 2.93 -6.04 2.48
CA PHE A 81 3.65 -6.21 3.74
C PHE A 81 4.11 -4.87 4.33
N PHE A 82 4.73 -3.99 3.54
CA PHE A 82 5.19 -2.68 3.98
C PHE A 82 4.02 -1.74 4.32
N THR A 83 2.92 -1.81 3.58
CA THR A 83 1.70 -1.06 3.89
C THR A 83 1.14 -1.46 5.26
N PHE A 84 0.97 -2.76 5.53
CA PHE A 84 0.48 -3.25 6.82
C PHE A 84 1.45 -2.97 7.97
N THR A 85 2.75 -3.10 7.72
CA THR A 85 3.79 -2.77 8.70
C THR A 85 3.73 -1.28 9.06
N SER A 86 3.58 -0.41 8.06
CA SER A 86 3.46 1.04 8.27
C SER A 86 2.21 1.40 9.06
N TYR A 87 1.07 0.81 8.70
CA TYR A 87 -0.17 0.93 9.44
C TYR A 87 0.00 0.53 10.92
N PHE A 88 0.59 -0.64 11.17
CA PHE A 88 0.78 -1.17 12.52
C PHE A 88 1.72 -0.29 13.36
N LEU A 89 2.83 0.16 12.78
CA LEU A 89 3.79 1.02 13.47
C LEU A 89 3.19 2.38 13.82
N VAL A 90 2.45 3.01 12.90
CA VAL A 90 1.77 4.28 13.15
C VAL A 90 0.73 4.14 14.24
N ASP A 91 -0.03 3.04 14.24
CA ASP A 91 -0.99 2.76 15.31
C ASP A 91 -0.30 2.63 16.67
N LYS A 92 0.85 1.95 16.74
CA LYS A 92 1.65 1.85 17.97
C LYS A 92 2.24 3.18 18.43
N ILE A 93 2.74 4.00 17.51
CA ILE A 93 3.24 5.34 17.82
C ILE A 93 2.12 6.19 18.43
N LEU A 94 0.91 6.15 17.85
CA LEU A 94 -0.21 6.92 18.36
C LEU A 94 -0.76 6.38 19.69
N GLN A 95 -0.75 5.06 19.89
CA GLN A 95 -1.07 4.47 21.19
C GLN A 95 -0.09 4.95 22.27
N PHE A 96 1.18 5.15 21.93
CA PHE A 96 2.18 5.70 22.85
C PHE A 96 1.94 7.19 23.15
N THR A 97 1.62 8.00 22.13
CA THR A 97 1.46 9.46 22.27
C THR A 97 0.13 9.89 22.88
N PHE A 98 -0.98 9.27 22.47
CA PHE A 98 -2.35 9.65 22.88
C PHE A 98 -3.00 8.64 23.83
N GLY A 99 -2.30 7.57 24.19
CA GLY A 99 -2.85 6.45 24.96
C GLY A 99 -3.69 5.49 24.10
N LYS A 100 -4.24 4.46 24.74
CA LYS A 100 -5.13 3.50 24.08
C LYS A 100 -6.46 4.16 23.72
N ARG A 101 -6.60 4.55 22.45
CA ARG A 101 -7.88 4.95 21.83
C ARG A 101 -8.38 3.85 20.92
N SER A 102 -9.68 3.58 20.95
CA SER A 102 -10.31 2.62 20.03
C SER A 102 -10.77 3.37 18.79
N ASP A 103 -10.30 2.93 17.62
CA ASP A 103 -10.70 3.50 16.33
C ASP A 103 -12.23 3.45 16.15
N ASP A 104 -12.89 2.37 16.59
CA ASP A 104 -14.35 2.22 16.48
C ASP A 104 -15.08 3.33 17.26
N ILE A 105 -14.63 3.62 18.49
CA ILE A 105 -15.22 4.65 19.34
C ILE A 105 -14.95 6.06 18.76
N GLU A 106 -13.75 6.30 18.24
CA GLU A 106 -13.39 7.60 17.65
C GLU A 106 -14.10 7.84 16.31
N ILE A 107 -14.32 6.78 15.51
CA ILE A 107 -15.18 6.82 14.33
C ILE A 107 -16.61 7.08 14.76
N GLU A 108 -17.08 6.45 15.84
CA GLU A 108 -18.43 6.64 16.33
C GLU A 108 -18.71 8.10 16.72
N LYS A 109 -17.75 8.74 17.36
CA LYS A 109 -17.76 10.16 17.75
C LYS A 109 -17.47 11.13 16.60
N GLU A 110 -17.19 10.62 15.39
CA GLU A 110 -16.82 11.42 14.22
C GLU A 110 -15.64 12.37 14.49
N ASN A 111 -14.61 11.86 15.17
CA ASN A 111 -13.42 12.64 15.50
C ASN A 111 -12.51 12.82 14.27
N ILE A 112 -12.90 13.72 13.38
CA ILE A 112 -12.19 14.02 12.13
C ILE A 112 -10.73 14.43 12.39
N GLY A 113 -10.49 15.25 13.42
CA GLY A 113 -9.15 15.75 13.76
C GLY A 113 -8.17 14.61 14.11
N TYR A 114 -8.63 13.63 14.88
CA TYR A 114 -7.82 12.45 15.19
C TYR A 114 -7.43 11.67 13.93
N PHE A 115 -8.38 11.42 13.02
CA PHE A 115 -8.10 10.70 11.78
C PHE A 115 -7.27 11.48 10.76
N LEU A 116 -7.35 12.82 10.76
CA LEU A 116 -6.44 13.65 9.98
C LEU A 116 -5.00 13.54 10.48
N ILE A 117 -4.77 13.60 11.80
CA ILE A 117 -3.44 13.38 12.39
C ILE A 117 -2.95 11.97 12.05
N LYS A 118 -3.82 10.97 12.20
CA LYS A 118 -3.53 9.56 11.86
C LYS A 118 -3.10 9.42 10.40
N ALA A 119 -3.83 10.06 9.50
CA ALA A 119 -3.57 10.05 8.06
C ALA A 119 -2.26 10.74 7.69
N ILE A 120 -2.00 11.93 8.21
CA ILE A 120 -0.77 12.68 7.96
C ILE A 120 0.43 11.87 8.45
N LEU A 121 0.35 11.33 9.67
CA LEU A 121 1.44 10.53 10.23
C LEU A 121 1.72 9.28 9.39
N LEU A 122 0.68 8.58 8.94
CA LEU A 122 0.83 7.41 8.08
C LEU A 122 1.50 7.75 6.74
N ILE A 123 1.05 8.81 6.07
CA ILE A 123 1.60 9.23 4.78
C ILE A 123 3.05 9.70 4.94
N SER A 124 3.34 10.53 5.95
CA SER A 124 4.72 10.98 6.23
C SER A 124 5.64 9.81 6.56
N PHE A 125 5.16 8.85 7.34
CA PHE A 125 5.93 7.65 7.66
C PHE A 125 6.19 6.80 6.40
N ALA A 126 5.17 6.59 5.56
CA ALA A 126 5.33 5.90 4.28
C ALA A 126 6.38 6.59 3.40
N LEU A 127 6.33 7.92 3.26
CA LEU A 127 7.32 8.69 2.51
C LEU A 127 8.74 8.51 3.06
N SER A 128 8.92 8.44 4.37
CA SER A 128 10.23 8.19 4.99
C SER A 128 10.76 6.77 4.74
N LEU A 129 9.85 5.79 4.57
CA LEU A 129 10.20 4.39 4.33
C LEU A 129 10.42 4.06 2.85
N ILE A 130 10.02 4.93 1.91
CA ILE A 130 10.13 4.66 0.46
C ILE A 130 11.54 4.25 0.06
N THR A 131 12.57 4.95 0.55
CA THR A 131 13.97 4.67 0.19
C THR A 131 14.44 3.32 0.72
N ILE A 132 14.04 2.97 1.94
CA ILE A 132 14.35 1.67 2.56
C ILE A 132 13.63 0.56 1.80
N PHE A 133 12.36 0.78 1.46
CA PHE A 133 11.56 -0.16 0.67
C PHE A 133 12.16 -0.40 -0.71
N GLU A 134 12.55 0.65 -1.42
CA GLU A 134 13.21 0.56 -2.72
C GLU A 134 14.50 -0.25 -2.64
N HIS A 135 15.37 0.08 -1.68
CA HIS A 135 16.64 -0.63 -1.48
C HIS A 135 16.41 -2.12 -1.18
N PHE A 136 15.42 -2.42 -0.34
CA PHE A 136 15.05 -3.78 -0.01
C PHE A 136 14.54 -4.55 -1.23
N LEU A 137 13.68 -3.95 -2.08
CA LEU A 137 13.21 -4.59 -3.30
C LEU A 137 14.34 -4.83 -4.32
N LYS A 138 15.33 -3.94 -4.38
CA LYS A 138 16.51 -4.11 -5.25
C LYS A 138 17.30 -5.39 -4.94
N TRP A 139 17.27 -5.90 -3.72
CA TRP A 139 17.90 -7.19 -3.39
C TRP A 139 17.27 -8.38 -4.11
N PHE A 140 16.03 -8.22 -4.59
CA PHE A 140 15.31 -9.23 -5.36
C PHE A 140 15.34 -8.96 -6.87
N MET A 141 16.04 -7.92 -7.34
CA MET A 141 16.21 -7.68 -8.78
C MET A 141 17.08 -8.77 -9.42
N PRO A 142 16.83 -9.10 -10.69
CA PRO A 142 17.69 -10.01 -11.44
C PRO A 142 19.09 -9.42 -11.60
N THR A 143 20.12 -10.23 -11.32
CA THR A 143 21.52 -9.88 -11.55
C THR A 143 21.88 -10.18 -13.00
N VAL A 144 22.45 -9.21 -13.71
CA VAL A 144 23.12 -9.46 -14.98
C VAL A 144 24.59 -9.69 -14.68
N GLU A 145 25.10 -10.87 -15.01
CA GLU A 145 26.54 -11.06 -15.11
C GLU A 145 27.00 -10.27 -16.33
N THR A 146 27.39 -9.01 -16.14
CA THR A 146 28.10 -8.28 -17.18
C THR A 146 29.42 -8.99 -17.40
N PRO A 147 29.72 -9.49 -18.62
CA PRO A 147 31.04 -10.01 -18.91
C PRO A 147 31.98 -8.82 -18.91
N PHE A 148 32.59 -8.53 -17.75
CA PHE A 148 33.81 -7.74 -17.74
C PHE A 148 34.85 -8.61 -18.46
N TYR A 149 35.11 -8.29 -19.72
CA TYR A 149 36.31 -8.76 -20.40
C TYR A 149 37.50 -8.24 -19.57
N HIS A 150 38.10 -9.12 -18.78
CA HIS A 150 39.44 -8.92 -18.23
C HIS A 150 40.48 -9.26 -19.30
#